data_AF-Q1IL73-F1
#
_entry.id   AF-Q1IL73-F1
#
_cell.length_a   1.000
_cell.length_b   1.000
_cell.length_c   1.000
_cell.angle_alpha   90.00
_cell.angle_beta   90.00
_cell.angle_gamma   90.00
#
_symmetry.space_group_name_H-M   'P 1'
#
loop_
_entity.id
_entity.type
_entity.pdbx_description
1 polymer ?
#
loop_
_entity_poly.entity_id
_entity_poly.type
_entity_poly.pdbx_seq_one_letter_code
_entity_poly.pdbx_strand_id
1 'polypeptide(L)'
;MMLIAEPYILEDQIASGWLVEQPKPWLIEITEPLTSKVPNPNLAIAYCCYINTVIFYVRPYQVRTWHHFWRCGASLRAEKPGSTFDEWGRVDSALRWDQIVTWKGEEFECGGGQVFWAHKRWWMKRWARRRKNDN
;
A
#
# COMPACT_ATOMS: atom_id res chain seq x y z
N MET A 1 -20.26 -11.96 14.61
CA MET A 1 -19.52 -11.19 15.63
C MET A 1 -18.66 -10.18 14.89
N MET A 2 -19.18 -8.97 14.70
CA MET A 2 -18.53 -7.91 13.94
C MET A 2 -17.54 -7.24 14.90
N LEU A 3 -16.26 -7.56 14.77
CA LEU A 3 -15.20 -6.83 15.47
C LEU A 3 -15.22 -5.42 14.88
N ILE A 4 -15.83 -4.47 15.60
CA ILE A 4 -15.70 -3.06 15.26
C ILE A 4 -14.23 -2.75 15.53
N ALA A 5 -13.43 -2.71 14.45
CA ALA A 5 -12.03 -2.33 14.57
C ALA A 5 -12.00 -0.92 15.17
N GLU A 6 -11.30 -0.76 16.30
CA GLU A 6 -11.15 0.54 16.93
C GLU A 6 -10.57 1.54 15.93
N PRO A 7 -11.07 2.78 15.91
CA PRO A 7 -10.60 3.79 14.97
C PRO A 7 -9.11 4.05 15.20
N TYR A 8 -8.36 4.18 14.11
CA TYR A 8 -6.93 4.41 14.18
C TYR A 8 -6.66 5.87 14.59
N ILE A 9 -6.08 6.09 15.77
CA ILE A 9 -5.79 7.45 16.28
C ILE A 9 -4.52 7.96 15.61
N LEU A 10 -4.64 9.00 14.78
CA LEU A 10 -3.52 9.49 13.96
C LEU A 10 -2.49 10.29 14.75
N GLU A 11 -2.91 10.95 15.84
CA GLU A 11 -2.02 11.72 16.71
C GLU A 11 -0.87 10.87 17.27
N ASP A 12 -1.15 9.62 17.64
CA ASP A 12 -0.14 8.68 18.16
C ASP A 12 0.90 8.30 17.10
N GLN A 13 0.51 8.35 15.83
CA GLN A 13 1.33 7.89 14.71
C GLN A 13 2.28 8.97 14.20
N ILE A 14 1.95 10.23 14.44
CA ILE A 14 2.84 11.36 14.12
C ILE A 14 4.16 11.22 14.89
N ALA A 15 4.12 10.76 16.14
CA ALA A 15 5.32 10.46 16.91
C ALA A 15 6.20 9.36 16.27
N SER A 16 5.59 8.48 15.48
CA SER A 16 6.25 7.42 14.71
C SER A 16 6.73 7.88 13.32
N GLY A 17 6.63 9.18 13.01
CA GLY A 17 7.11 9.77 11.76
C GLY A 17 6.09 9.81 10.63
N TRP A 18 4.79 9.66 10.94
CA TRP A 18 3.72 9.90 9.98
C TRP A 18 3.49 11.39 9.79
N LEU A 19 3.03 11.76 8.60
CA LEU A 19 2.64 13.12 8.28
C LEU A 19 1.14 13.16 8.01
N VAL A 20 0.44 14.09 8.65
CA VAL A 20 -1.00 14.32 8.43
C VAL A 20 -1.21 15.77 8.07
N GLU A 21 -1.75 16.01 6.89
CA GLU A 21 -2.12 17.34 6.41
C GLU A 21 -3.63 17.42 6.22
N GLN A 22 -4.23 18.57 6.51
CA GLN A 22 -5.66 18.80 6.32
C GLN A 22 -5.87 19.91 5.29
N PRO A 23 -5.81 19.58 3.98
CA PRO A 23 -5.96 20.57 2.93
C PRO A 23 -7.38 21.16 2.87
N LYS A 24 -8.40 20.42 3.33
CA LYS A 24 -9.78 20.89 3.42
C LYS A 24 -10.42 20.39 4.72
N PRO A 25 -11.46 21.05 5.26
CA PRO A 25 -12.13 20.57 6.48
C PRO A 25 -12.62 19.12 6.38
N TRP A 26 -13.11 18.71 5.21
CA TRP A 26 -13.65 17.37 4.96
C TRP A 26 -12.65 16.35 4.38
N LEU A 27 -11.36 16.71 4.30
CA LEU A 27 -10.34 15.87 3.66
C LEU A 27 -9.01 16.00 4.39
N ILE A 28 -8.48 14.86 4.84
CA ILE A 28 -7.11 14.76 5.32
C ILE A 28 -6.27 13.91 4.36
N GLU A 29 -5.00 14.22 4.34
CA GLU A 29 -3.94 13.48 3.68
C GLU A 29 -3.06 12.86 4.76
N ILE A 30 -2.89 11.54 4.69
CA ILE A 30 -2.11 10.78 5.65
C ILE A 30 -0.97 10.12 4.89
N THR A 31 0.25 10.41 5.29
CA THR A 31 1.46 9.87 4.67
C THR A 31 2.22 9.04 5.70
N GLU A 32 2.28 7.73 5.47
CA GLU A 32 2.98 6.77 6.32
C GLU A 32 4.29 6.29 5.66
N PRO A 33 5.38 6.18 6.42
CA PRO A 33 6.62 5.61 5.91
C PRO A 33 6.50 4.10 5.74
N LEU A 34 6.86 3.58 4.57
CA LEU A 34 6.91 2.13 4.37
C LEU A 34 8.20 1.55 4.96
N THR A 35 8.10 0.37 5.58
CA THR A 35 9.24 -0.39 6.13
C THR A 35 10.01 -1.19 5.07
N SER A 36 9.73 -0.91 3.79
CA SER A 36 10.31 -1.60 2.65
C SER A 36 11.83 -1.35 2.52
N LYS A 37 12.58 -2.42 2.22
CA LYS A 37 14.00 -2.37 1.84
C LYS A 37 14.21 -2.34 0.32
N VAL A 38 13.12 -2.21 -0.44
CA VAL A 38 13.15 -2.19 -1.91
C VAL A 38 13.94 -0.97 -2.40
N PRO A 39 14.73 -1.11 -3.49
CA PRO A 39 15.50 -0.01 -4.05
C PRO A 39 14.62 1.14 -4.57
N ASN A 40 15.30 2.22 -4.97
CA ASN A 40 14.67 3.44 -5.47
C ASN A 40 13.88 3.21 -6.81
N PRO A 41 13.08 4.20 -7.26
CA PRO A 41 12.19 4.08 -8.43
C PRO A 41 12.87 3.78 -9.79
N ASN A 42 14.19 3.89 -9.88
CA ASN A 42 14.92 3.53 -11.08
C ASN A 42 14.98 2.01 -11.27
N LEU A 43 14.92 1.25 -10.17
CA LEU A 43 15.01 -0.22 -10.16
C LEU A 43 13.70 -0.90 -9.77
N ALA A 44 12.75 -0.15 -9.18
CA ALA A 44 11.48 -0.67 -8.72
C ALA A 44 10.29 0.21 -9.13
N ILE A 45 9.17 -0.41 -9.46
CA ILE A 45 7.88 0.27 -9.61
C ILE A 45 6.93 -0.25 -8.53
N ALA A 46 6.29 0.68 -7.81
CA ALA A 46 5.36 0.34 -6.75
C ALA A 46 3.93 0.28 -7.29
N TYR A 47 3.16 -0.68 -6.80
CA TYR A 47 1.73 -0.80 -7.07
C TYR A 47 0.98 -1.02 -5.76
N CYS A 48 0.13 -0.07 -5.40
CA CYS A 48 -0.80 -0.23 -4.28
C CYS A 48 -2.01 -1.04 -4.76
N CYS A 49 -2.31 -2.13 -4.07
CA CYS A 49 -3.38 -3.05 -4.42
C CYS A 49 -4.00 -3.67 -3.17
N TYR A 50 -5.13 -4.37 -3.38
CA TYR A 50 -5.94 -4.94 -2.31
C TYR A 50 -6.34 -3.87 -1.29
N ILE A 51 -6.44 -4.24 -0.01
CA ILE A 51 -6.90 -3.35 1.05
C ILE A 51 -5.76 -2.49 1.63
N ASN A 52 -4.55 -3.04 1.76
CA ASN A 52 -3.40 -2.34 2.34
C ASN A 52 -2.04 -2.81 1.83
N THR A 53 -1.98 -3.45 0.66
CA THR A 53 -0.76 -4.10 0.21
C THR A 53 -0.08 -3.27 -0.88
N VAL A 54 1.23 -3.06 -0.73
CA VAL A 54 2.08 -2.48 -1.77
C VAL A 54 3.01 -3.56 -2.29
N ILE A 55 2.92 -3.83 -3.58
CA ILE A 55 3.83 -4.74 -4.30
C ILE A 55 4.84 -3.89 -5.07
N PHE A 56 6.11 -4.24 -4.96
CA PHE A 56 7.17 -3.61 -5.73
C PHE A 56 7.66 -4.57 -6.81
N TYR A 57 7.55 -4.17 -8.06
CA TYR A 57 8.03 -4.94 -9.21
C TYR A 57 9.36 -4.38 -9.72
N VAL A 58 10.16 -5.23 -10.36
CA VAL A 58 11.45 -4.88 -10.97
C VAL A 58 11.26 -3.93 -12.15
N ARG A 59 12.17 -2.95 -12.29
CA ARG A 59 12.32 -2.10 -13.48
C ARG A 59 13.71 -2.29 -14.13
N PRO A 60 13.80 -2.25 -15.47
CA PRO A 60 12.69 -2.16 -16.43
C PRO A 60 11.85 -3.44 -16.44
N TYR A 61 10.65 -3.38 -17.03
CA TYR A 61 9.74 -4.52 -17.15
C TYR A 61 10.46 -5.72 -17.78
N GLN A 62 10.50 -6.84 -17.08
CA GLN A 62 11.08 -8.09 -17.56
C GLN A 62 9.95 -9.09 -17.81
N VAL A 63 9.85 -9.60 -19.03
CA VAL A 63 8.99 -10.75 -19.35
C VAL A 63 9.85 -11.99 -19.25
N ARG A 64 9.57 -12.86 -18.28
CA ARG A 64 10.22 -14.17 -18.26
C ARG A 64 9.59 -15.07 -19.31
N THR A 65 10.42 -15.71 -20.13
CA THR A 65 9.95 -16.68 -21.11
C THR A 65 9.33 -17.90 -20.42
N TRP A 66 9.71 -18.21 -19.18
CA TRP A 66 9.23 -19.35 -18.40
C TRP A 66 9.21 -18.97 -16.90
N HIS A 67 8.10 -19.20 -16.19
CA HIS A 67 7.97 -18.80 -14.77
C HIS A 67 7.63 -19.95 -13.80
N HIS A 68 6.99 -21.02 -14.28
CA HIS A 68 6.64 -22.17 -13.44
C HIS A 68 6.96 -23.49 -14.15
N PHE A 69 7.71 -24.36 -13.48
CA PHE A 69 8.01 -25.71 -13.94
C PHE A 69 7.32 -26.71 -13.02
N TRP A 70 6.67 -27.72 -13.61
CA TRP A 70 6.11 -28.83 -12.84
C TRP A 70 6.39 -30.15 -13.56
N ARG A 71 6.37 -31.23 -12.78
CA ARG A 71 6.47 -32.58 -13.34
C ARG A 71 5.07 -33.14 -13.58
N CYS A 72 4.86 -33.71 -14.76
CA CYS A 72 3.70 -34.53 -15.08
C CYS A 72 4.22 -35.89 -15.55
N GLY A 73 4.24 -36.86 -14.63
CA GLY A 73 4.93 -38.13 -14.84
C GLY A 73 6.44 -37.94 -15.01
N ALA A 74 7.03 -38.56 -16.04
CA ALA A 74 8.45 -38.43 -16.38
C ALA A 74 8.81 -37.11 -17.08
N SER A 75 7.82 -36.34 -17.56
CA SER A 75 8.05 -35.12 -18.33
C SER A 75 8.08 -33.86 -17.47
N LEU A 76 9.07 -32.99 -17.71
CA LEU A 76 9.08 -31.63 -17.20
C LEU A 76 8.22 -30.75 -18.12
N ARG A 77 7.24 -30.07 -17.55
CA ARG A 77 6.39 -29.08 -18.24
C ARG A 77 6.74 -27.70 -17.73
N ALA A 78 6.63 -26.71 -18.60
CA ALA A 78 6.77 -25.30 -18.27
C ALA A 78 5.49 -24.57 -18.66
N GLU A 79 5.11 -23.57 -17.87
CA GLU A 79 4.03 -22.65 -18.23
C GLU A 79 4.43 -21.90 -19.51
N LYS A 80 3.49 -21.71 -20.44
CA LYS A 80 3.73 -20.82 -21.60
C LYS A 80 4.18 -19.45 -21.09
N PRO A 81 4.97 -18.67 -21.86
CA PRO A 81 5.39 -17.33 -21.47
C PRO A 81 4.17 -16.51 -21.03
N GLY A 82 4.03 -16.36 -19.72
CA GLY A 82 3.06 -15.48 -19.09
C GLY A 82 3.80 -14.20 -18.75
N SER A 83 3.15 -13.06 -18.97
CA SER A 83 3.63 -11.74 -18.54
C SER A 83 3.59 -11.64 -17.01
N THR A 84 4.49 -12.34 -16.33
CA THR A 84 4.65 -12.27 -14.87
C THR A 84 5.67 -11.20 -14.55
N PHE A 85 5.30 -10.25 -13.69
CA PHE A 85 6.20 -9.22 -13.20
C PHE A 85 7.12 -9.82 -12.12
N ASP A 86 8.42 -9.61 -12.23
CA ASP A 86 9.35 -9.97 -11.16
C ASP A 86 9.11 -9.05 -9.95
N GLU A 87 8.83 -9.62 -8.78
CA GLU A 87 8.63 -8.88 -7.54
C GLU A 87 9.95 -8.68 -6.79
N TRP A 88 10.28 -7.44 -6.43
CA TRP A 88 11.31 -7.14 -5.43
C TRP A 88 10.84 -7.50 -4.02
N GLY A 89 9.55 -7.32 -3.76
CA GLY A 89 8.96 -7.61 -2.47
C GLY A 89 7.59 -6.96 -2.29
N ARG A 90 7.00 -7.28 -1.16
CA ARG A 90 5.67 -6.85 -0.75
C ARG A 90 5.73 -6.30 0.67
N VAL A 91 4.99 -5.24 0.93
CA VAL A 91 4.81 -4.67 2.26
C VAL A 91 3.35 -4.32 2.46
N ASP A 92 2.86 -4.50 3.67
CA ASP A 92 1.56 -4.01 4.05
C ASP A 92 1.69 -2.63 4.71
N SER A 93 0.89 -1.69 4.25
CA SER A 93 0.69 -0.39 4.87
C SER A 93 -0.15 -0.59 6.15
N ALA A 94 0.07 0.24 7.16
CA ALA A 94 -0.67 0.11 8.41
C ALA A 94 -2.14 0.50 8.22
N LEU A 95 -2.40 1.55 7.41
CA LEU A 95 -3.77 1.92 7.06
C LEU A 95 -4.34 1.00 5.99
N ARG A 96 -5.57 0.55 6.23
CA ARG A 96 -6.41 -0.18 5.27
C ARG A 96 -7.32 0.78 4.52
N TRP A 97 -7.70 0.36 3.32
CA TRP A 97 -8.83 0.95 2.61
C TRP A 97 -10.10 0.74 3.46
N ASP A 98 -10.94 1.78 3.51
CA ASP A 98 -12.18 1.88 4.30
C ASP A 98 -11.95 1.85 5.82
N GLN A 99 -10.70 2.02 6.26
CA GLN A 99 -10.40 2.16 7.68
C GLN A 99 -10.86 3.52 8.20
N ILE A 100 -11.53 3.50 9.35
CA ILE A 100 -11.86 4.72 10.08
C ILE A 100 -10.65 5.17 10.90
N VAL A 101 -10.32 6.44 10.78
CA VAL A 101 -9.24 7.10 11.51
C VAL A 101 -9.80 8.29 12.26
N THR A 102 -9.25 8.55 13.43
CA THR A 102 -9.59 9.74 14.23
C THR A 102 -8.48 10.77 14.05
N TRP A 103 -8.89 12.00 13.75
CA TRP A 103 -8.01 13.15 13.66
C TRP A 103 -8.69 14.38 14.26
N LYS A 104 -8.05 15.00 15.25
CA LYS A 104 -8.55 16.15 16.01
C LYS A 104 -9.96 15.93 16.57
N GLY A 105 -10.23 14.70 17.01
CA GLY A 105 -11.54 14.29 17.55
C GLY A 105 -12.64 14.06 16.52
N GLU A 106 -12.32 14.07 15.22
CA GLU A 106 -13.27 13.80 14.14
C GLU A 106 -12.93 12.49 13.42
N GLU A 107 -13.95 11.82 12.88
CA GLU A 107 -13.76 10.58 12.11
C GLU A 107 -13.61 10.84 10.61
N PHE A 108 -12.63 10.17 10.02
CA PHE A 108 -12.38 10.15 8.58
C PHE A 108 -12.29 8.71 8.09
N GLU A 109 -12.81 8.46 6.90
CA GLU A 109 -12.74 7.16 6.24
C GLU A 109 -11.64 7.19 5.18
N CYS A 110 -10.65 6.32 5.32
CA CYS A 110 -9.51 6.18 4.42
C CYS A 110 -9.94 5.63 3.06
N GLY A 111 -9.64 6.36 1.99
CA GLY A 111 -9.89 5.97 0.62
C GLY A 111 -8.62 5.95 -0.22
N GLY A 112 -8.50 4.96 -1.09
CA GLY A 112 -7.43 4.84 -2.08
C GLY A 112 -6.02 4.96 -1.49
N GLY A 113 -5.05 5.21 -2.36
CA GLY A 113 -3.71 5.61 -1.95
C GLY A 113 -2.70 5.63 -3.08
N GLN A 114 -1.58 6.28 -2.82
CA GLN A 114 -0.50 6.50 -3.76
C GLN A 114 0.83 6.20 -3.07
N VAL A 115 1.64 5.38 -3.73
CA VAL A 115 3.00 5.08 -3.26
C VAL A 115 3.97 5.99 -4.02
N PHE A 116 4.90 6.61 -3.29
CA PHE A 116 5.90 7.49 -3.86
C PHE A 116 7.23 7.38 -3.11
N TRP A 117 8.28 7.88 -3.75
CA TRP A 117 9.63 7.88 -3.19
C TRP A 117 10.05 9.30 -2.81
N ALA A 118 10.43 9.49 -1.56
CA ALA A 118 10.93 10.76 -1.03
C ALA A 118 11.91 10.49 0.12
N HIS A 119 12.89 11.39 0.30
CA HIS A 119 13.86 11.28 1.40
C HIS A 119 14.55 9.90 1.50
N LYS A 120 14.90 9.32 0.34
CA LYS A 120 15.53 8.00 0.23
C LYS A 120 14.69 6.84 0.80
N ARG A 121 13.37 6.98 0.85
CA ARG A 121 12.43 5.98 1.36
C ARG A 121 11.15 5.93 0.53
N TRP A 122 10.49 4.78 0.55
CA TRP A 122 9.13 4.63 0.05
C TRP A 122 8.11 5.10 1.10
N TRP A 123 7.10 5.81 0.63
CA TRP A 123 6.00 6.34 1.43
C TRP A 123 4.67 5.94 0.81
N MET A 124 3.68 5.72 1.67
CA MET A 124 2.30 5.49 1.27
C MET A 124 1.48 6.70 1.69
N LYS A 125 0.85 7.34 0.72
CA LYS A 125 -0.09 8.45 0.92
C LYS A 125 -1.50 7.94 0.75
N ARG A 126 -2.38 8.28 1.69
CA ARG A 126 -3.81 8.02 1.64
C ARG A 126 -4.58 9.30 1.83
N TRP A 127 -5.76 9.35 1.25
CA TRP A 127 -6.71 10.42 1.48
C TRP A 127 -7.83 9.87 2.34
N ALA A 128 -8.17 10.55 3.43
CA ALA A 128 -9.32 10.17 4.22
C ALA A 128 -10.36 11.29 4.17
N ARG A 129 -11.61 10.92 3.86
CA ARG A 129 -12.73 11.86 3.77
C ARG A 129 -13.48 11.87 5.08
N ARG A 130 -13.86 13.06 5.55
CA ARG A 130 -14.63 13.18 6.79
C ARG A 130 -15.94 12.43 6.64
N ARG A 131 -16.26 11.59 7.62
CA ARG A 131 -17.54 10.90 7.67
C ARG A 131 -18.62 11.95 7.96
N LYS A 132 -19.72 11.95 7.19
CA LYS A 132 -20.88 12.75 7.58
C LYS A 132 -21.47 12.09 8.83
N ASN A 133 -21.63 12.87 9.90
CA ASN A 133 -22.53 12.47 10.96
C ASN A 133 -23.94 12.56 10.37
N ASP A 134 -24.55 11.40 10.11
CA ASP A 134 -25.98 11.32 9.85
C ASP A 134 -26.67 11.61 11.18
N ASN A 135 -26.93 12.89 11.46
CA ASN A 135 -27.81 13.38 12.52
C ASN A 135 -29.04 14.01 11.87
#